data_AF-J0WFB5-F1
#
_entry.id   AF-J0WFB5-F1
#
_cell.length_a   1.000
_cell.length_b   1.000
_cell.length_c   1.000
_cell.angle_alpha   90.00
_cell.angle_beta   90.00
_cell.angle_gamma   90.00
#
_symmetry.space_group_name_H-M   'P 1'
#
loop_
_entity.id
_entity.type
_entity.pdbx_description
1 polymer ?
#
loop_
_entity_poly.entity_id
_entity_poly.type
_entity_poly.pdbx_seq_one_letter_code
_entity_poly.pdbx_strand_id
1 'polypeptide(L)' 'MNGHPVSEAQIDDWVAEAEHGYDIETLRRRGRPRRGDHPARTISVRLTDDEIDGIDRYADKNGGTRSTVIRDALRAFIS' A
#
# COMPACT_ATOMS: atom_id res chain seq x y z
N MET A 1 -19.70 -2.70 18.92
CA MET A 1 -19.51 -3.70 17.86
C MET A 1 -20.89 -4.23 17.51
N ASN A 2 -21.38 -3.96 16.30
CA ASN A 2 -22.72 -4.36 15.86
C ASN A 2 -22.58 -5.56 14.91
N GLY A 3 -22.29 -6.74 15.47
CA GLY A 3 -22.27 -7.98 14.70
C GLY A 3 -23.66 -8.57 14.62
N HIS A 4 -24.06 -9.05 13.44
CA HIS A 4 -25.27 -9.86 13.27
C HIS A 4 -24.91 -11.34 13.33
N PRO A 5 -25.76 -12.20 13.91
CA PRO A 5 -25.56 -13.65 13.89
C PRO A 5 -25.56 -14.17 12.45
N VAL A 6 -24.63 -15.05 12.14
CA VAL A 6 -24.60 -15.77 10.86
C VAL A 6 -25.68 -16.84 10.87
N SER A 7 -26.51 -16.89 9.82
CA SER A 7 -27.57 -17.90 9.67
C SER A 7 -27.04 -19.19 9.01
N GLU A 8 -27.77 -20.30 9.18
CA GLU A 8 -27.45 -21.57 8.51
C GLU A 8 -27.47 -21.43 6.98
N ALA A 9 -28.47 -20.72 6.43
CA ALA A 9 -28.53 -20.45 4.99
C ALA A 9 -27.28 -19.68 4.48
N GLN A 10 -26.77 -18.72 5.27
CA GLN A 10 -25.55 -18.00 4.91
C GLN A 10 -24.31 -18.90 4.96
N ILE A 11 -24.29 -19.90 5.84
CA ILE A 11 -23.23 -20.91 5.88
C ILE A 11 -23.32 -21.81 4.64
N ASP A 12 -24.52 -22.28 4.28
CA ASP A 12 -24.74 -23.14 3.12
C ASP A 12 -24.32 -22.44 1.82
N ASP A 13 -24.64 -21.16 1.66
CA ASP A 13 -24.21 -20.34 0.52
C ASP A 13 -22.68 -20.26 0.42
N TRP A 14 -22.00 -20.05 1.56
CA TRP A 14 -20.53 -20.01 1.59
C TRP A 14 -19.89 -21.37 1.32
N VAL A 15 -20.51 -22.47 1.77
CA VAL A 15 -20.05 -23.83 1.46
C VAL A 15 -20.16 -24.08 -0.03
N ALA A 16 -21.31 -23.77 -0.65
CA ALA A 16 -21.51 -23.92 -2.08
C ALA A 16 -20.52 -23.08 -2.90
N GLU A 17 -20.26 -21.84 -2.48
CA GLU A 17 -19.24 -20.98 -3.10
C GLU A 17 -17.83 -21.60 -3.01
N ALA A 18 -17.46 -22.13 -1.85
CA ALA A 18 -16.17 -22.77 -1.64
C ALA A 18 -16.00 -24.06 -2.46
N GLU A 19 -17.05 -24.88 -2.55
CA GLU A 19 -17.06 -26.12 -3.35
C GLU A 19 -17.04 -25.85 -4.85
N HIS A 20 -17.70 -24.78 -5.30
CA HIS A 20 -17.63 -24.31 -6.69
C HIS A 20 -16.21 -23.91 -7.09
N GLY A 21 -15.43 -23.40 -6.12
CA GLY A 21 -14.06 -22.94 -6.31
C GLY A 21 -14.00 -21.53 -6.91
N TYR A 22 -12.84 -20.91 -6.81
CA TYR A 22 -12.58 -19.57 -7.33
C TYR A 22 -11.72 -19.63 -8.59
N ASP A 23 -12.05 -18.82 -9.59
CA ASP A 23 -11.17 -18.59 -10.73
C ASP A 23 -9.95 -17.77 -10.27
N ILE A 24 -8.83 -18.46 -10.06
CA ILE A 24 -7.58 -17.90 -9.55
C ILE A 24 -7.04 -16.80 -10.47
N GLU A 25 -7.30 -16.85 -11.78
CA GLU A 25 -6.84 -15.83 -12.73
C GLU A 25 -7.62 -14.52 -12.58
N THR A 26 -8.86 -14.59 -12.11
CA THR A 26 -9.68 -13.40 -11.78
C THR A 26 -9.37 -12.83 -10.40
N LEU A 27 -8.72 -13.60 -9.53
CA LEU A 27 -8.32 -13.13 -8.21
C LEU A 27 -7.23 -12.07 -8.35
N ARG A 28 -7.53 -10.84 -7.93
CA ARG A 28 -6.56 -9.75 -7.92
C ARG A 28 -5.33 -10.17 -7.12
N ARG A 29 -4.14 -10.11 -7.75
CA ARG A 29 -2.85 -10.33 -7.07
C ARG A 29 -2.81 -9.55 -5.75
N ARG A 30 -2.76 -10.26 -4.64
CA ARG A 30 -2.62 -9.65 -3.31
C ARG A 30 -1.20 -9.12 -3.13
N GLY A 31 -1.08 -7.94 -2.55
CA GLY A 31 0.20 -7.27 -2.30
C GLY A 31 0.22 -5.83 -2.79
N ARG A 32 1.16 -5.04 -2.27
CA ARG A 32 1.36 -3.66 -2.76
C ARG A 32 1.90 -3.72 -4.20
N PRO A 33 1.41 -2.87 -5.12
CA PRO A 33 1.94 -2.81 -6.48
C PRO A 33 3.47 -2.72 -6.48
N ARG A 34 4.11 -3.46 -7.39
CA ARG A 34 5.54 -3.33 -7.64
C ARG A 34 5.83 -1.91 -8.10
N ARG A 35 7.00 -1.39 -7.73
CA ARG A 35 7.46 -0.08 -8.18
C ARG A 35 8.70 -0.30 -9.04
N GLY A 36 8.51 -0.33 -10.36
CA GLY A 36 9.52 -0.81 -11.31
C GLY A 36 9.48 -2.34 -11.46
N ASP A 37 10.51 -2.90 -12.09
CA ASP A 37 10.57 -4.32 -12.44
C ASP A 37 10.68 -5.25 -11.22
N HIS A 38 11.19 -4.72 -10.10
CA HIS A 38 11.38 -5.44 -8.85
C HIS A 38 10.64 -4.77 -7.68
N PRO A 39 10.35 -5.52 -6.59
CA PRO A 39 9.83 -4.94 -5.36
C PRO A 39 10.76 -3.83 -4.84
N ALA A 40 10.18 -2.68 -4.45
CA ALA A 40 10.95 -1.62 -3.80
C ALA A 40 11.50 -2.11 -2.45
N ARG A 41 12.76 -1.78 -2.15
CA ARG A 41 13.40 -2.06 -0.86
C ARG A 41 13.26 -0.86 0.07
N THR A 42 12.95 -1.11 1.34
CA THR A 42 12.95 -0.08 2.39
C THR A 42 14.37 0.07 2.95
N ILE A 43 14.87 1.31 3.01
CA ILE A 43 16.13 1.67 3.66
C ILE A 43 15.79 2.63 4.80
N SER A 44 16.22 2.32 6.02
CA SER A 44 16.04 3.20 7.18
C SER A 44 17.14 4.26 7.22
N VAL A 45 16.76 5.54 7.28
CA VAL A 45 17.67 6.67 7.44
C VAL A 45 17.24 7.44 8.70
N ARG A 46 18.20 7.85 9.53
CA ARG A 46 17.94 8.72 10.68
C ARG A 46 18.02 10.17 10.21
N LEU A 47 16.96 10.92 10.49
CA LEU A 47 16.86 12.35 10.22
C LEU A 47 16.53 13.06 11.52
N THR A 48 16.96 14.31 11.66
CA THR A 48 16.53 15.17 12.76
C THR A 48 15.09 15.63 12.55
N ASP A 49 14.44 16.11 13.61
CA ASP A 49 13.09 16.67 13.51
C ASP A 49 13.06 17.88 12.54
N ASP A 50 14.10 18.73 12.58
CA ASP A 50 14.24 19.88 11.67
C ASP A 50 14.31 19.46 10.18
N GLU A 51 15.01 18.36 9.88
CA GLU A 51 15.09 17.82 8.53
C GLU A 51 13.73 17.28 8.06
N ILE A 52 13.00 16.58 8.94
CA ILE A 52 11.67 16.04 8.65
C ILE A 52 10.69 17.20 8.37
N ASP A 53 10.67 18.20 9.24
CA ASP A 53 9.83 19.40 9.11
C ASP A 53 10.15 20.19 7.84
N GLY A 54 11.43 20.28 7.48
CA GLY A 54 11.89 20.90 6.24
C GLY A 54 11.32 20.20 5.00
N ILE A 55 11.38 18.86 4.97
CA ILE A 55 10.84 18.06 3.86
C ILE A 55 9.32 18.20 3.77
N ASP A 56 8.62 18.19 4.90
CA ASP A 56 7.16 18.33 4.92
C ASP A 56 6.71 19.68 4.40
N ARG A 57 7.35 20.76 4.87
CA ARG A 57 7.05 22.12 4.39
C ARG A 57 7.31 22.24 2.89
N TYR A 58 8.34 21.57 2.37
CA TYR A 58 8.58 21.53 0.94
C TYR A 58 7.49 20.73 0.21
N ALA A 59 7.07 19.58 0.75
CA ALA A 59 6.01 18.76 0.16
C ALA A 59 4.69 19.53 0.06
N ASP A 60 4.28 20.19 1.14
CA ASP A 60 3.04 20.99 1.21
C ASP A 60 3.03 22.11 0.18
N LYS A 61 4.16 22.80 0.00
CA LYS A 61 4.30 23.89 -0.99
C LYS A 61 4.22 23.41 -2.44
N ASN A 62 4.65 22.18 -2.73
CA ASN A 62 4.78 21.66 -4.08
C ASN A 62 3.69 20.64 -4.45
N GLY A 63 2.66 20.47 -3.61
CA GLY A 63 1.55 19.53 -3.86
C GLY A 63 1.96 18.05 -3.83
N GLY A 64 3.03 17.73 -3.10
CA GLY A 64 3.61 16.39 -3.01
C GLY A 64 3.42 15.75 -1.64
N THR A 65 3.85 14.49 -1.52
CA THR A 65 4.03 13.83 -0.22
C THR A 65 5.51 13.82 0.15
N ARG A 66 5.84 13.74 1.44
CA ARG A 66 7.23 13.54 1.93
C ARG A 66 7.98 12.48 1.13
N SER A 67 7.36 11.33 0.90
CA SER A 67 7.97 10.23 0.15
C SER A 67 8.28 10.59 -1.31
N THR A 68 7.51 11.50 -1.91
CA THR A 68 7.70 11.96 -3.29
C THR A 68 8.86 12.90 -3.37
N VAL A 69 8.92 13.88 -2.47
CA VAL A 69 10.04 14.82 -2.35
C VAL A 69 11.37 14.10 -2.17
N ILE A 70 11.43 13.14 -1.22
CA ILE A 70 12.66 12.37 -0.98
C ILE A 70 13.11 11.63 -2.24
N ARG A 71 12.17 11.01 -2.97
CA ARG A 71 12.49 10.27 -4.19
C ARG A 71 12.95 11.17 -5.32
N ASP A 72 12.35 12.35 -5.45
CA ASP A 72 12.69 13.31 -6.51
C ASP A 72 14.07 13.91 -6.23
N ALA A 73 14.37 14.24 -4.97
CA ALA A 73 15.71 14.66 -4.55
C ALA A 73 16.76 13.58 -4.83
N LEU A 74 16.47 12.30 -4.50
CA LEU A 74 17.36 11.19 -4.81
C LEU A 74 17.58 11.04 -6.31
N ARG A 75 16.51 11.16 -7.12
CA ARG A 75 16.59 11.08 -8.58
C ARG A 75 17.43 12.22 -9.16
N ALA A 76 17.27 13.43 -8.66
CA ALA A 76 18.06 14.59 -9.06
C ALA A 76 19.53 14.45 -8.66
N PHE A 77 19.83 13.76 -7.56
CA PHE A 77 21.19 13.55 -7.07
C PHE A 77 21.96 12.45 -7.83
N ILE A 78 21.26 11.38 -8.24
CA ILE A 78 21.88 10.23 -8.94
C ILE A 78 21.81 10.33 -10.47
N SER A 79 21.18 11.38 -11.00
CA SER A 79 21.06 11.70 -12.42
C SER A 79 22.33 12.38 -12.91
#